data_AF-A0A6G3QTC3-F1
#
_entry.id   AF-A0A6G3QTC3-F1
#
_cell.length_a   1.000
_cell.length_b   1.000
_cell.length_c   1.000
_cell.angle_alpha   90.00
_cell.angle_beta   90.00
_cell.angle_gamma   90.00
#
_symmetry.space_group_name_H-M   'P 1'
#
loop_
_entity.id
_entity.type
_entity.pdbx_description
1 polymer ?
#
loop_
_entity_poly.entity_id
_entity_poly.type
_entity_poly.pdbx_seq_one_letter_code
_entity_poly.pdbx_strand_id
1 'polypeptide(L)'
;MVAYETLEQILRAQLPALEHEPEVPKDLPLAAVGLDSVATVVLMDTLEDILGVTFPDHTIAPATFRTPGSLWAVLDQLANG
;
A
#
# COMPACT_ATOMS: atom_id res chain seq x y z
N MET A 1 11.94 -3.89 -9.17
CA MET A 1 12.02 -3.56 -7.74
C MET A 1 11.28 -2.26 -7.50
N VAL A 2 10.21 -2.30 -6.71
CA VAL A 2 9.35 -1.13 -6.45
C VAL A 2 10.04 -0.21 -5.44
N ALA A 3 10.18 1.08 -5.72
CA ALA A 3 10.73 2.03 -4.75
C ALA A 3 9.71 2.30 -3.63
N TYR A 4 10.16 2.31 -2.38
CA TYR A 4 9.29 2.59 -1.23
C TYR A 4 8.66 3.98 -1.33
N GLU A 5 9.40 4.97 -1.85
CA GLU A 5 8.92 6.33 -2.09
C GLU A 5 7.68 6.38 -2.99
N THR A 6 7.58 5.48 -3.99
CA THR A 6 6.40 5.38 -4.86
C THR A 6 5.18 4.94 -4.05
N LEU A 7 5.34 3.94 -3.17
CA LEU A 7 4.27 3.52 -2.28
C LEU A 7 3.87 4.66 -1.34
N GLU A 8 4.83 5.38 -0.76
CA GLU A 8 4.51 6.49 0.12
C GLU A 8 3.69 7.59 -0.58
N GLN A 9 4.03 7.92 -1.83
CA GLN A 9 3.27 8.90 -2.61
C GLN A 9 1.82 8.46 -2.83
N ILE A 10 1.60 7.18 -3.14
CA ILE A 10 0.27 6.61 -3.31
C ILE A 10 -0.50 6.62 -1.98
N LEU A 11 0.14 6.21 -0.89
CA LEU A 11 -0.45 6.23 0.44
C LEU A 11 -0.83 7.66 0.88
N ARG A 12 0.02 8.65 0.63
CA ARG A 12 -0.27 10.07 0.93
C ARG A 12 -1.44 10.60 0.11
N ALA A 13 -1.56 10.18 -1.15
CA ALA A 13 -2.68 10.59 -2.01
C ALA A 13 -4.02 10.00 -1.55
N GLN A 14 -4.01 8.78 -1.01
CA GLN A 14 -5.22 8.06 -0.58
C GLN A 14 -5.59 8.28 0.88
N LEU A 15 -4.61 8.56 1.75
CA LEU A 15 -4.78 8.70 3.18
C LEU A 15 -4.37 10.12 3.61
N PRO A 16 -5.33 11.06 3.76
CA PRO A 16 -5.06 12.44 4.15
C PRO A 16 -4.31 12.58 5.48
N ALA A 17 -4.43 11.58 6.36
CA ALA A 17 -3.70 11.54 7.63
C ALA A 17 -2.17 11.45 7.45
N LEU A 18 -1.68 11.06 6.27
CA LEU A 18 -0.25 10.95 5.96
C LEU A 18 0.30 12.15 5.18
N GLU A 19 -0.56 13.08 4.74
CA GLU A 19 -0.17 14.20 3.88
C GLU A 19 0.94 15.07 4.49
N HIS A 20 0.88 15.27 5.81
CA HIS A 20 1.83 16.10 6.55
C HIS A 20 2.94 15.29 7.25
N GLU A 21 2.93 13.96 7.11
CA GLU A 21 3.91 13.11 7.77
C GLU A 21 5.25 13.15 6.99
N PRO A 22 6.36 13.50 7.68
CA PRO A 22 7.66 13.68 7.02
C PRO A 22 8.19 12.37 6.42
N GLU A 23 7.84 11.24 7.01
CA GLU A 23 8.16 9.88 6.54
C GLU A 23 6.99 8.97 6.91
N VAL A 24 6.68 7.96 6.09
CA VAL A 24 5.67 6.97 6.43
C VAL A 24 6.37 5.75 7.04
N PRO A 25 6.26 5.50 8.36
CA PRO A 25 6.95 4.38 8.99
C PRO A 25 6.47 3.04 8.43
N LYS A 26 7.40 2.13 8.15
CA LYS A 26 7.08 0.81 7.59
C LYS A 26 6.18 -0.04 8.48
N ASP A 27 6.27 0.15 9.80
CA ASP A 27 5.47 -0.56 10.80
C ASP A 27 4.17 0.18 11.18
N LEU A 28 3.86 1.30 10.52
CA LEU A 28 2.65 2.08 10.79
C LEU A 28 1.39 1.24 10.51
N PRO A 29 0.45 1.12 11.46
CA PRO A 29 -0.83 0.46 11.19
C PRO A 29 -1.67 1.31 10.22
N LEU A 30 -1.89 0.84 8.99
CA LEU A 30 -2.65 1.59 7.98
C LEU A 30 -4.11 1.84 8.41
N ALA A 31 -4.69 0.90 9.15
CA ALA A 31 -6.02 1.06 9.72
C ALA A 31 -6.11 2.24 10.73
N ALA A 32 -5.01 2.60 11.40
CA ALA A 32 -4.99 3.74 12.33
C ALA A 32 -4.98 5.10 11.61
N VAL A 33 -4.60 5.12 10.34
CA VAL A 33 -4.53 6.32 9.49
C VAL A 33 -5.64 6.38 8.44
N GLY A 34 -6.69 5.57 8.61
CA GLY A 34 -7.91 5.65 7.80
C GLY A 34 -8.04 4.63 6.67
N LEU A 35 -7.14 3.62 6.59
CA LEU A 35 -7.33 2.54 5.64
C LEU A 35 -8.43 1.58 6.12
N ASP A 36 -9.64 1.78 5.59
CA ASP A 36 -10.79 0.89 5.77
C ASP A 36 -10.99 -0.07 4.58
N SER A 37 -12.07 -0.85 4.58
CA SER A 37 -12.36 -1.81 3.51
C SER A 37 -12.55 -1.16 2.13
N VAL A 38 -13.14 0.02 2.05
CA VAL A 38 -13.35 0.72 0.76
C VAL A 38 -12.05 1.33 0.28
N ALA A 39 -11.33 2.01 1.18
CA ALA A 39 -10.02 2.59 0.90
C ALA A 39 -9.00 1.51 0.50
N THR A 40 -9.11 0.30 1.05
CA THR A 40 -8.27 -0.84 0.66
C THR A 40 -8.49 -1.25 -0.79
N VAL A 41 -9.75 -1.35 -1.25
CA VAL A 41 -10.06 -1.69 -2.64
C VAL A 41 -9.57 -0.61 -3.59
N VAL A 42 -9.77 0.67 -3.26
CA VAL A 42 -9.28 1.80 -4.08
C VAL A 42 -7.76 1.84 -4.12
N LEU A 43 -7.09 1.61 -2.99
CA LEU A 43 -5.64 1.54 -2.92
C LEU A 43 -5.11 0.39 -3.79
N MET A 44 -5.75 -0.77 -3.74
CA MET A 44 -5.38 -1.93 -4.55
C MET A 44 -5.47 -1.60 -6.04
N ASP A 45 -6.62 -1.10 -6.51
CA ASP A 45 -6.84 -0.68 -7.90
C ASP A 45 -5.80 0.36 -8.36
N THR A 46 -5.51 1.36 -7.51
CA THR A 46 -4.49 2.39 -7.78
C THR A 46 -3.08 1.78 -7.90
N LEU A 47 -2.74 0.81 -7.07
CA LEU A 47 -1.44 0.14 -7.11
C LEU A 47 -1.29 -0.73 -8.36
N GLU A 48 -2.35 -1.43 -8.76
CA GLU A 48 -2.38 -2.20 -10.00
C GLU A 48 -2.20 -1.31 -11.23
N ASP A 49 -2.91 -0.16 -11.28
CA ASP A 49 -2.83 0.79 -12.39
C ASP A 49 -1.45 1.46 -12.48
N ILE A 50 -0.90 1.95 -11.35
CA ILE A 50 0.37 2.69 -11.34
C ILE A 50 1.57 1.76 -11.52
N LEU A 51 1.58 0.59 -10.87
CA LEU A 51 2.73 -0.31 -10.86
C LEU A 51 2.63 -1.41 -11.93
N GLY A 52 1.48 -1.54 -12.60
CA GLY A 52 1.24 -2.60 -13.58
C GLY A 52 1.23 -4.01 -12.96
N VAL A 53 0.94 -4.10 -11.66
CA VAL A 53 0.86 -5.37 -10.93
C VAL A 53 -0.59 -5.88 -10.90
N THR A 54 -0.78 -7.13 -10.52
CA THR A 54 -2.10 -7.68 -10.21
C THR A 54 -2.03 -8.36 -8.86
N PHE A 55 -2.98 -8.08 -7.97
CA PHE A 55 -3.12 -8.74 -6.68
C PHE A 55 -3.96 -10.00 -6.85
N PRO A 56 -3.34 -11.19 -6.86
CA PRO A 56 -4.12 -12.41 -6.91
C PRO A 56 -4.86 -12.63 -5.58
N ASP A 57 -6.03 -13.25 -5.62
CA ASP A 57 -6.94 -13.39 -4.47
C ASP A 57 -6.26 -13.98 -3.21
N HIS A 58 -5.26 -14.84 -3.40
CA HIS A 58 -4.50 -15.47 -2.31
C HIS A 58 -3.53 -14.53 -1.59
N THR A 59 -3.18 -13.39 -2.18
CA THR A 59 -2.32 -12.34 -1.56
C THR A 59 -3.12 -11.25 -0.84
N ILE A 60 -4.44 -11.20 -1.07
CA ILE A 60 -5.36 -10.26 -0.42
C ILE A 60 -5.68 -10.78 1.00
N ALA A 61 -4.68 -10.72 1.86
CA ALA A 61 -4.83 -11.04 3.28
C ALA A 61 -4.86 -9.75 4.10
N PRO A 62 -5.58 -9.72 5.24
CA PRO A 62 -5.55 -8.58 6.17
C PRO A 62 -4.12 -8.22 6.63
N ALA A 63 -3.21 -9.19 6.64
CA ALA A 63 -1.81 -8.99 6.97
C ALA A 63 -1.05 -8.14 5.92
N THR A 64 -1.42 -8.24 4.63
CA THR A 64 -0.79 -7.50 3.52
C THR A 64 -1.02 -6.01 3.68
N PHE A 65 -2.26 -5.62 4.00
CA PHE A 65 -2.67 -4.22 4.17
C PHE A 65 -2.50 -3.72 5.61
N ARG A 66 -1.84 -4.49 6.48
CA ARG A 66 -1.69 -4.10 7.88
C ARG A 66 -0.75 -2.91 8.04
N THR A 67 0.35 -2.90 7.29
CA THR A 67 1.40 -1.89 7.39
C THR A 67 2.00 -1.59 6.01
N PRO A 68 2.55 -0.39 5.77
CA PRO A 68 3.24 -0.05 4.53
C PRO A 68 4.36 -1.03 4.19
N GLY A 69 5.12 -1.50 5.20
CA GLY A 69 6.21 -2.44 5.00
C GLY A 69 5.74 -3.81 4.51
N SER A 70 4.64 -4.33 5.05
CA SER A 70 4.03 -5.58 4.59
C SER A 70 3.51 -5.46 3.16
N LEU A 71 2.84 -4.35 2.84
CA LEU A 71 2.31 -4.08 1.51
C LEU A 71 3.44 -3.95 0.47
N TRP A 72 4.48 -3.18 0.80
CA TRP A 72 5.65 -2.99 -0.06
C TRP A 72 6.37 -4.31 -0.37
N ALA A 73 6.53 -5.18 0.62
CA ALA A 73 7.16 -6.48 0.42
C ALA A 73 6.38 -7.35 -0.59
N VAL A 74 5.04 -7.33 -0.53
CA VAL A 74 4.19 -8.04 -1.49
C VAL A 74 4.29 -7.40 -2.88
N LEU A 75 4.23 -6.07 -2.96
CA LEU A 75 4.37 -5.34 -4.23
C LEU A 75 5.70 -5.64 -4.92
N ASP A 76 6.80 -5.69 -4.17
CA ASP A 76 8.11 -6.02 -4.73
C ASP A 76 8.16 -7.46 -5.24
N GLN A 77 7.48 -8.40 -4.58
CA GLN A 77 7.34 -9.77 -5.08
C GLN A 77 6.50 -9.84 -6.38
N LEU A 78 5.40 -9.09 -6.44
CA LEU A 78 4.52 -9.06 -7.62
C LEU A 78 5.19 -8.39 -8.83
N ALA A 79 5.90 -7.29 -8.62
CA ALA A 79 6.55 -6.54 -9.70
C ALA A 79 7.85 -7.19 -10.22
N ASN A 80 8.45 -8.09 -9.44
CA ASN A 80 9.63 -8.85 -9.85
C ASN A 80 9.28 -10.30 -10.28
N GLY A 81 7.99 -10.66 -10.28
CA GLY A 81 7.47 -11.98 -10.63
C GLY A 81 7.23 -12.20 -12.12
#